data_AF-A0A947MTF8-F1
#
_entry.id   AF-A0A947MTF8-F1
#
_cell.length_a   1.000
_cell.length_b   1.000
_cell.length_c   1.000
_cell.angle_alpha   90.00
_cell.angle_beta   90.00
_cell.angle_gamma   90.00
#
_symmetry.space_group_name_H-M   'P 1'
#
loop_
_entity.id
_entity.type
_entity.pdbx_description
1 polymer ?
#
loop_
_entity_poly.entity_id
_entity_poly.type
_entity_poly.pdbx_seq_one_letter_code
_entity_poly.pdbx_strand_id
1 'polypeptide(L)' 'MAAPGLQPEHDLFIQQMKLKNTLRHVIGEPLVTHVGDED' A
#
# COMPACT_ATOMS: atom_id res chain seq x y z
N MET A 1 1.57 16.67 0.40
CA MET A 1 2.00 16.77 -1.01
C MET A 1 2.69 15.46 -1.38
N ALA A 2 2.39 14.87 -2.55
CA ALA A 2 3.04 13.65 -3.02
C ALA A 2 4.37 13.96 -3.75
N ALA A 3 5.20 12.94 -4.00
CA ALA A 3 6.46 13.10 -4.73
C ALA A 3 6.22 13.63 -6.16
N PRO A 4 7.12 14.48 -6.70
CA PRO A 4 7.01 14.98 -8.07
C PRO A 4 6.90 13.83 -9.09
N GLY A 5 5.99 13.97 -10.06
CA GLY A 5 5.77 12.98 -11.12
C GLY A 5 4.84 11.81 -10.73
N LEU A 6 4.37 11.75 -9.48
CA LEU A 6 3.42 10.72 -9.06
C LEU A 6 1.99 11.08 -9.50
N GLN A 7 1.32 10.15 -10.18
CA GLN A 7 -0.10 10.28 -10.48
C GLN A 7 -0.92 10.06 -9.19
N PRO A 8 -2.01 10.82 -9.00
CA PRO A 8 -2.90 10.60 -7.86
C PRO A 8 -3.54 9.22 -7.96
N GLU A 9 -3.52 8.50 -6.83
CA GLU A 9 -4.29 7.27 -6.67
C GLU A 9 -5.70 7.63 -6.22
N HIS A 10 -6.72 7.21 -6.95
CA HIS A 10 -8.12 7.49 -6.64
C HIS A 10 -8.87 6.26 -6.11
N ASP A 11 -8.27 5.07 -6.17
CA ASP A 11 -8.84 3.86 -5.62
C ASP A 11 -8.63 3.80 -4.09
N LEU A 12 -9.74 3.86 -3.34
CA LEU A 12 -9.73 3.82 -1.87
C LEU A 12 -9.16 2.52 -1.31
N PHE A 13 -9.32 1.40 -2.00
CA PHE A 13 -8.76 0.11 -1.58
C PHE A 13 -7.25 0.08 -1.76
N ILE A 14 -6.73 0.63 -2.87
CA ILE A 14 -5.28 0.77 -3.08
C ILE A 14 -4.67 1.73 -2.05
N GLN A 15 -5.32 2.86 -1.76
CA GLN A 15 -4.88 3.77 -0.69
C GLN A 15 -4.87 3.09 0.68
N GLN A 16 -5.91 2.31 1.01
CA GLN A 16 -5.98 1.56 2.26
C GLN A 16 -4.87 0.51 2.35
N MET A 17 -4.60 -0.21 1.26
CA MET A 17 -3.50 -1.18 1.19
C MET A 17 -2.15 -0.50 1.45
N LYS A 18 -1.89 0.66 0.81
CA LYS A 18 -0.68 1.46 1.04
C LYS A 18 -0.56 1.88 2.50
N LEU A 19 -1.63 2.38 3.13
CA LEU A 19 -1.64 2.74 4.56
C LEU A 19 -1.31 1.55 5.46
N LYS A 20 -1.95 0.40 5.21
CA LYS A 20 -1.71 -0.85 5.94
C LYS A 20 -0.27 -1.35 5.80
N ASN A 21 0.34 -1.22 4.64
CA ASN A 21 1.75 -1.57 4.40
C ASN A 21 2.72 -0.57 5.03
N THR A 22 2.39 0.72 5.03
CA THR A 22 3.17 1.73 5.78
C THR A 22 3.20 1.39 7.26
N LEU A 23 2.07 1.02 7.86
CA LEU A 23 2.02 0.65 9.28
C LEU A 23 2.85 -0.61 9.58
N ARG A 24 2.76 -1.65 8.73
CA ARG A 24 3.59 -2.86 8.83
C ARG A 24 5.08 -2.52 8.84
N HIS A 25 5.52 -1.69 7.88
CA HIS A 25 6.91 -1.28 7.80
C HIS A 25 7.38 -0.57 9.08
N VAL A 26 6.56 0.31 9.66
CA VAL A 26 6.89 1.02 10.91
C VAL A 26 7.05 0.06 12.10
N ILE A 27 6.30 -1.03 12.15
CA ILE A 27 6.38 -2.03 13.23
C ILE A 27 7.33 -3.20 12.92
N GLY A 28 8.10 -3.12 11.82
CA GLY A 28 9.04 -4.17 11.42
C GLY A 28 8.38 -5.42 10.80
N GLU A 29 7.11 -5.35 10.42
CA GLU A 29 6.41 -6.42 9.72
C GLU A 29 6.65 -6.38 8.21
N PRO A 30 6.65 -7.54 7.53
CA PRO A 30 6.76 -7.62 6.08
C PRO A 30 5.53 -6.99 5.40
N LEU A 31 5.76 -6.40 4.22
CA LEU A 31 4.69 -5.83 3.39
C LEU A 31 3.85 -6.95 2.79
N VAL A 32 2.55 -6.68 2.61
CA VAL A 32 1.63 -7.54 1.88
C VAL A 32 1.41 -6.95 0.50
N THR A 33 2.03 -7.55 -0.52
CA THR A 33 1.92 -7.11 -1.93
C THR A 33 1.14 -8.10 -2.79
N HIS A 34 1.04 -9.35 -2.33
CA HIS A 34 0.23 -10.40 -2.91
C HIS A 34 -0.65 -10.94 -1.78
N VAL A 35 -1.95 -10.72 -1.88
CA VAL A 35 -2.90 -11.57 -1.15
C VAL A 35 -2.83 -12.91 -1.87
N GLY A 36 -2.53 -13.99 -1.14
CA GLY A 36 -2.26 -15.30 -1.72
C GLY A 36 -3.26 -15.68 -2.82
N ASP A 37 -2.71 -16.28 -3.86
CA ASP A 37 -3.29 -16.78 -5.11
C ASP A 37 -4.83 -16.87 -5.14
N GLU A 38 -5.42 -16.21 -6.16
CA GLU A 38 -6.75 -16.54 -6.64
C GLU A 38 -6.71 -17.96 -7.25
N ASP A 39 -6.83 -18.99 -6.40
CA ASP A 39 -7.44 -20.28 -6.75
C ASP A 39 -8.96 -20.22 -6.50
#